data_AF-A0A8H7G6C5-F1
#
_entry.id   AF-A0A8H7G6C5-F1
#
_cell.length_a   1.000
_cell.length_b   1.000
_cell.length_c   1.000
_cell.angle_alpha   90.00
_cell.angle_beta   90.00
_cell.angle_gamma   90.00
#
_symmetry.space_group_name_H-M   'P 1'
#
loop_
_entity.id
_entity.type
_entity.pdbx_description
1 polymer ?
#
loop_
_entity_poly.entity_id
_entity_poly.type
_entity_poly.pdbx_seq_one_letter_code
_entity_poly.pdbx_strand_id
1 'polypeptide(L)'
;MQMVFIGVASKCTLMSNKPQADIETIYPGRSSRSRHLATNQDSAMGTKLRIRYSRQQMTIEISRFIPSEESHPKGGEWSKKILSTAQGLSQIYDHSWNNLDATEHSAMLDLRKFLRMCEFLEQLPPSGPALQSHHVNGTSSRRKQEVDPEISACTTKISTRSPVLELTKLSEHLTSKNSIVEKSTNQDILNVTSNSKPQSQSLASRSQTLPLWNPDEFSDEVPLGDGGIQTRFLPSVGWCMRYGSLVSQGGRYRIMFLDGVTLEIDVDEEYAEFKSLSGDVTRHKIGEAPSKRKVGERMKIFQEFVSLFEDSDQ
;
A
#
# COMPACT_ATOMS: atom_id res chain seq x y z
N MET A 1 -12.71 4.41 4.64
CA MET A 1 -11.36 5.01 4.71
C MET A 1 -10.36 3.88 4.55
N GLN A 2 -9.55 3.91 3.50
CA GLN A 2 -8.42 2.98 3.34
C GLN A 2 -7.13 3.74 3.67
N MET A 3 -6.25 3.15 4.46
CA MET A 3 -4.95 3.75 4.80
C MET A 3 -3.85 2.74 4.56
N VAL A 4 -2.74 3.18 3.97
CA VAL A 4 -1.56 2.34 3.73
C VAL A 4 -0.35 3.02 4.35
N PHE A 5 0.40 2.29 5.17
CA PHE A 5 1.67 2.72 5.73
C PHE A 5 2.78 1.76 5.27
N ILE A 6 3.84 2.31 4.69
CA ILE A 6 5.00 1.54 4.20
C ILE A 6 6.15 1.79 5.16
N GLY A 7 6.48 0.79 5.96
CA GLY A 7 7.66 0.78 6.82
C GLY A 7 8.89 0.21 6.12
N VAL A 8 10.03 0.22 6.82
CA VAL A 8 11.32 -0.28 6.29
C VAL A 8 11.26 -1.77 5.95
N ALA A 9 10.57 -2.56 6.77
CA ALA A 9 10.49 -4.02 6.63
C ALA A 9 9.07 -4.54 6.43
N SER A 10 8.07 -3.65 6.40
CA SER A 10 6.67 -4.03 6.42
C SER A 10 5.78 -3.08 5.65
N LYS A 11 4.62 -3.57 5.24
CA LYS A 11 3.52 -2.77 4.71
C LYS A 11 2.29 -3.03 5.58
N CYS A 12 1.76 -1.98 6.21
CA CYS A 12 0.51 -2.02 6.95
C CYS A 12 -0.61 -1.42 6.11
N THR A 13 -1.80 -2.03 6.14
CA THR A 13 -2.99 -1.61 5.41
C THR A 13 -4.19 -1.65 6.33
N LEU A 14 -4.93 -0.55 6.44
CA LEU A 14 -6.28 -0.50 6.97
C LEU A 14 -7.21 -0.80 5.80
N MET A 15 -7.95 -1.90 5.89
CA MET A 15 -8.82 -2.39 4.83
C MET A 15 -10.03 -1.45 4.63
N SER A 16 -10.74 -1.59 3.51
CA SER A 16 -11.93 -0.79 3.18
C SER A 16 -13.25 -1.44 3.64
N ASN A 17 -13.20 -2.46 4.50
CA ASN A 17 -14.40 -3.10 5.04
C ASN A 17 -15.15 -2.18 6.02
N LYS A 18 -16.41 -2.55 6.35
CA LYS A 18 -17.27 -1.79 7.26
C LYS A 18 -16.53 -1.43 8.56
N PRO A 19 -16.74 -0.22 9.11
CA PRO A 19 -16.20 0.13 10.42
C PRO A 19 -16.63 -0.91 11.47
N GLN A 20 -15.72 -1.44 12.30
CA GLN A 20 -14.28 -1.18 12.33
C GLN A 20 -13.52 -1.99 11.26
N ALA A 21 -12.73 -1.29 10.45
CA ALA A 21 -11.99 -1.90 9.35
C ALA A 21 -10.82 -2.77 9.84
N ASP A 22 -10.60 -3.91 9.19
CA ASP A 22 -9.52 -4.83 9.53
C ASP A 22 -8.16 -4.23 9.20
N ILE A 23 -7.12 -4.69 9.89
CA ILE A 23 -5.74 -4.28 9.65
C ILE A 23 -4.94 -5.48 9.15
N GLU A 24 -4.11 -5.26 8.14
CA GLU A 24 -3.17 -6.24 7.63
C GLU A 24 -1.76 -5.68 7.60
N THR A 25 -0.79 -6.44 8.10
CA THR A 25 0.63 -6.16 8.01
C THR A 25 1.34 -7.28 7.24
N ILE A 26 2.07 -6.92 6.20
CA ILE A 26 2.83 -7.86 5.36
C ILE A 26 4.32 -7.58 5.53
N TYR A 27 5.09 -8.61 5.86
CA TYR A 27 6.55 -8.62 5.84
C TYR A 27 7.00 -9.42 4.62
N PRO A 28 7.49 -8.76 3.57
CA PRO A 28 8.07 -9.48 2.46
C PRO A 28 9.27 -10.29 2.99
N GLY A 29 9.37 -11.55 2.56
CA GLY A 29 10.59 -12.32 2.79
C GLY A 29 11.79 -11.55 2.25
N ARG A 30 12.93 -11.63 2.95
CA ARG A 30 14.18 -11.03 2.49
C ARG A 30 14.53 -11.65 1.15
N SER A 31 14.13 -10.97 0.09
CA SER A 31 14.54 -11.33 -1.26
C SER A 31 16.00 -10.90 -1.33
N SER A 32 16.93 -11.86 -1.34
CA SER A 32 18.34 -11.58 -1.59
C SER A 32 18.50 -11.00 -3.00
N ARG A 33 18.16 -9.71 -3.17
CA ARG A 33 18.36 -8.94 -4.40
C ARG A 33 19.80 -8.46 -4.52
N SER A 34 20.75 -9.10 -3.81
CA SER A 34 22.17 -8.92 -4.04
C SER A 34 22.57 -9.64 -5.32
N ARG A 35 22.28 -9.01 -6.45
CA ARG A 35 22.96 -9.29 -7.71
C ARG A 35 24.36 -8.73 -7.59
N HIS A 36 25.31 -9.61 -7.25
CA HIS A 36 26.72 -9.63 -7.67
C HIS A 36 27.58 -10.20 -6.54
N LEU A 37 28.20 -11.35 -6.81
CA LEU A 37 29.37 -11.90 -6.13
C LEU A 37 29.14 -12.37 -4.68
N ALA A 38 28.47 -13.50 -4.51
CA ALA A 38 28.71 -14.36 -3.34
C ALA A 38 28.52 -15.83 -3.74
N THR A 39 29.66 -16.50 -3.90
CA THR A 39 29.81 -17.95 -3.98
C THR A 39 29.28 -18.61 -2.70
N ASN A 40 28.38 -19.57 -2.88
CA ASN A 40 28.02 -20.67 -1.96
C ASN A 40 27.95 -20.33 -0.47
N GLN A 41 26.76 -19.93 0.00
CA GLN A 41 26.21 -20.45 1.27
C GLN A 41 24.73 -20.04 1.41
N ASP A 42 23.87 -21.07 1.55
CA ASP A 42 22.56 -21.06 2.19
C ASP A 42 21.74 -19.77 2.07
N SER A 43 21.29 -19.50 0.85
CA SER A 43 20.26 -18.50 0.60
C SER A 43 18.91 -19.05 1.05
N ALA A 44 18.67 -19.11 2.36
CA ALA A 44 17.38 -19.40 2.94
C ALA A 44 16.34 -18.47 2.31
N MET A 45 15.42 -19.02 1.51
CA MET A 45 14.32 -18.26 0.94
C MET A 45 13.56 -17.59 2.08
N GLY A 46 13.62 -16.26 2.14
CA GLY A 46 13.11 -15.51 3.27
C GLY A 46 11.65 -15.83 3.52
N THR A 47 11.34 -16.31 4.72
CA THR A 47 9.98 -16.57 5.19
C THR A 47 9.13 -15.31 5.03
N LYS A 48 8.02 -15.41 4.27
CA LYS A 48 7.04 -14.32 4.17
C LYS A 48 6.09 -14.41 5.36
N LEU A 49 5.90 -13.32 6.08
CA LEU A 49 5.00 -13.23 7.22
C LEU A 49 3.86 -12.27 6.91
N ARG A 50 2.64 -12.65 7.27
CA ARG A 50 1.43 -11.84 7.16
C ARG A 50 0.72 -11.88 8.51
N ILE A 51 0.39 -10.72 9.05
CA ILE A 51 -0.44 -10.59 10.24
C ILE A 51 -1.73 -9.88 9.86
N ARG A 52 -2.88 -10.45 10.20
CA ARG A 52 -4.19 -9.80 10.05
C ARG A 52 -4.83 -9.65 11.41
N TYR A 53 -5.23 -8.44 11.76
CA TYR A 53 -6.04 -8.16 12.93
C TYR A 53 -7.48 -7.86 12.52
N SER A 54 -8.39 -8.76 12.87
CA SER A 54 -9.82 -8.52 12.73
C SER A 54 -10.33 -7.80 13.97
N ARG A 55 -10.68 -6.52 13.80
CA ARG A 55 -11.18 -5.68 14.91
C ARG A 55 -12.57 -6.10 15.35
N GLN A 56 -13.40 -6.54 14.40
CA GLN A 56 -14.75 -7.00 14.69
C GLN A 56 -14.75 -8.32 15.46
N GLN A 57 -13.87 -9.26 15.05
CA GLN A 57 -13.78 -10.57 15.69
C GLN A 57 -12.85 -10.56 16.91
N MET A 58 -12.07 -9.50 17.11
CA MET A 58 -11.03 -9.42 18.12
C MET A 58 -10.09 -10.64 18.03
N THR A 59 -9.58 -10.88 16.82
CA THR A 59 -8.64 -11.99 16.54
C THR A 59 -7.45 -11.50 15.74
N ILE A 60 -6.29 -12.12 16.00
CA ILE A 60 -5.08 -11.95 15.20
C ILE A 60 -4.79 -13.26 14.50
N GLU A 61 -4.71 -13.21 13.19
CA GLU A 61 -4.20 -14.27 12.36
C GLU A 61 -2.74 -13.99 12.01
N ILE A 62 -1.86 -14.94 12.32
CA ILE A 62 -0.45 -14.93 11.94
C ILE A 62 -0.27 -16.03 10.90
N SER A 63 0.02 -15.64 9.67
CA SER A 63 0.18 -16.52 8.52
C SER A 63 1.61 -16.47 8.01
N ARG A 64 2.27 -17.63 7.92
CA ARG A 64 3.68 -17.78 7.57
C ARG A 64 3.84 -18.71 6.37
N PHE A 65 4.55 -18.23 5.36
CA PHE A 65 4.90 -19.02 4.20
C PHE A 65 6.13 -19.90 4.50
N ILE A 66 5.96 -21.21 4.38
CA ILE A 66 6.98 -22.23 4.49
C ILE A 66 7.32 -22.66 3.05
N PRO A 67 8.49 -22.28 2.51
CA PRO A 67 8.90 -22.74 1.19
C PRO A 67 9.06 -24.27 1.18
N SER A 68 8.59 -24.92 0.12
CA SER A 68 8.79 -26.36 -0.07
C SER A 68 10.15 -26.60 -0.72
N GLU A 69 10.96 -27.52 -0.18
CA GLU A 69 12.26 -27.88 -0.76
C GLU A 69 12.13 -28.78 -1.99
N GLU A 70 11.07 -29.59 -2.06
CA GLU A 70 10.92 -30.68 -3.05
C GLU A 70 10.20 -30.28 -4.33
N SER A 71 9.51 -29.14 -4.35
CA SER A 71 8.73 -28.69 -5.50
C SER A 71 9.23 -27.33 -6.01
N HIS A 72 8.96 -27.04 -7.28
CA HIS A 72 9.35 -25.82 -8.01
C HIS A 72 9.52 -24.55 -7.14
N PRO A 73 10.37 -23.58 -7.55
CA PRO A 73 10.68 -22.35 -6.79
C PRO A 73 9.48 -21.40 -6.48
N LYS A 74 8.25 -21.83 -6.79
CA LYS A 74 6.99 -21.14 -6.49
C LYS A 74 6.06 -21.95 -5.56
N GLY A 75 6.45 -23.15 -5.15
CA GLY A 75 5.71 -24.03 -4.26
C GLY A 75 6.04 -23.77 -2.79
N GLY A 76 5.01 -23.77 -1.94
CA GLY A 76 5.16 -23.69 -0.50
C GLY A 76 3.82 -23.69 0.20
N GLU A 77 3.84 -23.95 1.50
CA GLU A 77 2.66 -24.05 2.34
C GLU A 77 2.53 -22.80 3.23
N TRP A 78 1.28 -22.39 3.50
CA TRP A 78 1.03 -21.36 4.50
C TRP A 78 0.62 -22.02 5.82
N SER A 79 1.44 -21.86 6.85
CA SER A 79 1.05 -22.15 8.23
C SER A 79 0.28 -20.97 8.81
N LYS A 80 -0.72 -21.24 9.64
CA LYS A 80 -1.61 -20.23 10.22
C LYS A 80 -1.82 -20.46 11.72
N LYS A 81 -1.69 -19.39 12.49
CA LYS A 81 -1.95 -19.33 13.94
C LYS A 81 -3.00 -18.26 14.21
N ILE A 82 -4.02 -18.56 15.01
CA ILE A 82 -5.05 -17.59 15.40
C ILE A 82 -4.92 -17.33 16.90
N LEU A 83 -4.86 -16.07 17.28
CA LEU A 83 -4.84 -15.60 18.65
C LEU A 83 -6.13 -14.82 18.93
N SER A 84 -6.80 -15.12 20.05
CA SER A 84 -7.92 -14.29 20.51
C SER A 84 -7.41 -13.05 21.23
N THR A 85 -8.08 -11.93 21.00
CA THR A 85 -7.82 -10.64 21.64
C THR A 85 -9.06 -10.12 22.36
N ALA A 86 -9.87 -11.02 22.92
CA ALA A 86 -11.13 -10.67 23.61
C ALA A 86 -10.96 -9.59 24.69
N GLN A 87 -9.76 -9.50 25.28
CA GLN A 87 -9.39 -8.51 26.30
C GLN A 87 -8.68 -7.26 25.73
N GLY A 88 -8.65 -7.12 24.40
CA GLY A 88 -7.94 -6.08 23.68
C GLY A 88 -6.45 -6.40 23.44
N LEU A 89 -5.86 -5.71 22.46
CA LEU A 89 -4.46 -5.89 22.06
C LEU A 89 -3.44 -5.55 23.15
N SER A 90 -3.80 -4.73 24.13
CA SER A 90 -2.93 -4.40 25.27
C SER A 90 -2.77 -5.56 26.25
N GLN A 91 -3.72 -6.51 26.29
CA GLN A 91 -3.76 -7.58 27.29
C GLN A 91 -3.24 -8.93 26.79
N ILE A 92 -2.80 -9.03 25.53
CA ILE A 92 -2.27 -10.29 24.97
C ILE A 92 -0.89 -10.67 25.56
N TYR A 93 -0.37 -9.87 26.50
CA TYR A 93 1.01 -9.96 26.99
C TYR A 93 1.41 -11.31 27.63
N ASP A 94 0.48 -12.11 28.19
CA ASP A 94 0.92 -13.07 29.21
C ASP A 94 1.27 -14.49 28.74
N HIS A 95 0.54 -15.11 27.81
CA HIS A 95 0.73 -16.55 27.54
C HIS A 95 0.90 -16.88 26.06
N SER A 96 0.16 -16.21 25.18
CA SER A 96 0.25 -16.46 23.74
C SER A 96 1.47 -15.78 23.10
N TRP A 97 1.97 -14.71 23.72
CA TRP A 97 3.14 -13.96 23.25
C TRP A 97 4.45 -14.71 23.42
N ASN A 98 4.60 -15.51 24.47
CA ASN A 98 5.83 -16.27 24.72
C ASN A 98 6.10 -17.35 23.66
N ASN A 99 5.07 -17.71 22.88
CA ASN A 99 5.15 -18.68 21.78
C ASN A 99 5.36 -18.02 20.42
N LEU A 100 5.76 -16.73 20.39
CA LEU A 100 6.08 -16.03 19.17
C LEU A 100 7.60 -15.99 18.99
N ASP A 101 8.06 -16.10 17.75
CA ASP A 101 9.48 -15.85 17.47
C ASP A 101 9.80 -14.36 17.38
N ALA A 102 11.09 -14.02 17.28
CA ALA A 102 11.54 -12.64 17.21
C ALA A 102 10.93 -11.84 16.04
N THR A 103 10.66 -12.50 14.91
CA THR A 103 10.07 -11.86 13.72
C THR A 103 8.59 -11.55 13.98
N GLU A 104 7.85 -12.50 14.54
CA GLU A 104 6.47 -12.32 14.95
C GLU A 104 6.33 -11.25 16.03
N HIS A 105 7.22 -11.21 17.01
CA HIS A 105 7.24 -10.15 18.02
C HIS A 105 7.46 -8.77 17.39
N SER A 106 8.43 -8.62 16.50
CA SER A 106 8.65 -7.38 15.78
C SER A 106 7.41 -6.98 14.96
N ALA A 107 6.77 -7.95 14.32
CA ALA A 107 5.58 -7.73 13.50
C ALA A 107 4.37 -7.29 14.33
N MET A 108 4.19 -7.87 15.51
CA MET A 108 3.17 -7.48 16.48
C MET A 108 3.39 -6.06 17.02
N LEU A 109 4.64 -5.63 17.21
CA LEU A 109 4.96 -4.26 17.62
C LEU A 109 4.55 -3.25 16.55
N ASP A 110 4.84 -3.52 15.28
CA ASP A 110 4.45 -2.62 14.18
C ASP A 110 2.94 -2.59 13.96
N LEU A 111 2.26 -3.74 14.08
CA LEU A 111 0.80 -3.81 14.09
C LEU A 111 0.21 -2.90 15.18
N ARG A 112 0.76 -2.96 16.39
CA ARG A 112 0.31 -2.12 17.51
C ARG A 112 0.51 -0.63 17.23
N LYS A 113 1.66 -0.24 16.69
CA LYS A 113 1.92 1.16 16.29
C LYS A 113 0.91 1.62 15.23
N PHE A 114 0.69 0.80 14.21
CA PHE A 114 -0.25 1.13 13.13
C PHE A 114 -1.69 1.23 13.62
N LEU A 115 -2.13 0.31 14.48
CA LEU A 115 -3.46 0.40 15.10
C LEU A 115 -3.63 1.71 15.87
N ARG A 116 -2.64 2.14 16.65
CA ARG A 116 -2.72 3.42 17.38
C ARG A 116 -2.91 4.60 16.43
N MET A 117 -2.26 4.59 15.27
CA MET A 117 -2.47 5.61 14.25
C MET A 117 -3.89 5.56 13.68
N CYS A 118 -4.41 4.35 13.38
CA CYS A 118 -5.79 4.18 12.93
C CYS A 118 -6.79 4.70 13.97
N GLU A 119 -6.65 4.31 15.23
CA GLU A 119 -7.50 4.75 16.34
C GLU A 119 -7.48 6.27 16.51
N PHE A 120 -6.30 6.88 16.37
CA PHE A 120 -6.16 8.33 16.44
C PHE A 120 -6.88 9.03 15.29
N LEU A 121 -6.70 8.56 14.05
CA LEU A 121 -7.35 9.13 12.88
C LEU A 121 -8.87 8.95 12.88
N GLU A 122 -9.37 7.84 13.41
CA GLU A 122 -10.80 7.58 13.56
C GLU A 122 -11.47 8.45 14.64
N GLN A 123 -10.69 8.92 15.62
CA GLN A 123 -11.18 9.84 16.65
C GLN A 123 -11.17 11.30 16.20
N LEU A 124 -10.49 11.63 15.10
CA LEU A 124 -10.53 12.99 14.57
C LEU A 124 -11.96 13.29 14.13
N PRO A 125 -12.54 14.41 14.59
CA PRO A 125 -13.84 14.83 14.08
C PRO A 125 -13.73 14.97 12.56
N PRO A 126 -14.77 14.59 11.79
CA PRO A 126 -14.76 14.75 10.34
C PRO A 126 -14.42 16.21 10.05
N SER A 127 -13.22 16.43 9.50
CA SER A 127 -12.60 17.74 9.38
C SER A 127 -13.23 18.48 8.22
N GLY A 128 -14.43 19.00 8.47
CA GLY A 128 -15.14 19.90 7.60
C GLY A 128 -16.34 20.45 8.36
N PRO A 129 -16.55 21.78 8.42
CA PRO A 129 -17.90 22.26 8.58
C PRO A 129 -18.65 21.61 7.42
N ALA A 130 -19.60 20.73 7.73
CA ALA A 130 -20.66 20.45 6.79
C ALA A 130 -21.16 21.84 6.41
N LEU A 131 -20.82 22.31 5.22
CA LEU A 131 -21.46 23.46 4.62
C LEU A 131 -22.91 23.02 4.57
N GLN A 132 -23.64 23.32 5.64
CA GLN A 132 -25.07 23.22 5.68
C GLN A 132 -25.47 24.07 4.50
N SER A 133 -25.86 23.40 3.44
CA SER A 133 -26.54 24.01 2.31
C SER A 133 -27.71 24.74 2.94
N HIS A 134 -27.53 26.03 3.22
CA HIS A 134 -28.58 26.91 3.65
C HIS A 134 -29.51 26.98 2.46
N HIS A 135 -30.47 26.07 2.45
CA HIS A 135 -31.60 26.09 1.56
C HIS A 135 -32.37 27.39 1.88
N VAL A 136 -32.03 28.46 1.15
CA VAL A 136 -32.79 29.70 1.17
C VAL A 136 -34.17 29.34 0.65
N ASN A 137 -35.15 29.29 1.55
CA ASN A 137 -36.56 29.19 1.21
C ASN A 137 -36.97 30.49 0.48
N GLY A 138 -36.72 30.52 -0.83
CA GLY A 138 -37.29 31.50 -1.74
C GLY A 138 -38.75 31.16 -1.98
N THR A 139 -39.65 31.77 -1.21
CA THR A 139 -41.06 31.88 -1.56
C THR A 139 -41.19 32.76 -2.81
N SER A 140 -41.29 32.15 -3.99
CA SER A 140 -41.74 32.83 -5.20
C SER A 140 -42.97 32.19 -5.82
N SER A 141 -44.01 33.00 -5.74
CA SER A 141 -45.30 32.96 -6.43
C SER A 141 -45.29 32.45 -7.88
N ARG A 142 -46.10 31.41 -8.12
CA ARG A 142 -47.15 31.30 -9.16
C ARG A 142 -46.83 31.78 -10.58
N ARG A 143 -46.55 30.83 -11.49
CA ARG A 143 -47.17 30.78 -12.83
C ARG A 143 -47.14 29.36 -13.40
N LYS A 144 -48.31 28.91 -13.86
CA LYS A 144 -48.53 27.68 -14.61
C LYS A 144 -47.82 27.77 -15.96
N GLN A 145 -47.00 26.79 -16.32
CA GLN A 145 -46.90 26.30 -17.68
C GLN A 145 -46.36 24.88 -17.72
N GLU A 146 -46.70 24.20 -18.80
CA GLU A 146 -47.02 22.80 -18.93
C GLU A 146 -46.03 22.15 -19.91
N VAL A 147 -45.55 20.96 -19.52
CA VAL A 147 -44.99 19.83 -20.32
C VAL A 147 -43.70 20.07 -21.11
N ASP A 148 -42.60 19.47 -20.62
CA ASP A 148 -41.75 18.53 -21.38
C ASP A 148 -40.86 17.70 -20.42
N PRO A 149 -40.44 16.47 -20.77
CA PRO A 149 -39.71 15.59 -19.87
C PRO A 149 -38.19 15.67 -20.12
N GLU A 150 -37.47 16.40 -19.27
CA GLU A 150 -36.00 16.35 -19.21
C GLU A 150 -35.50 15.76 -17.89
N ILE A 151 -34.60 14.80 -18.05
CA ILE A 151 -34.00 13.96 -17.02
C ILE A 151 -33.07 14.84 -16.17
N SER A 152 -33.48 15.10 -14.93
CA SER A 152 -32.74 15.95 -13.99
C SER A 152 -31.70 15.14 -13.22
N ALA A 153 -30.43 15.39 -13.51
CA ALA A 153 -29.29 14.86 -12.76
C ALA A 153 -29.12 15.61 -11.43
N CYS A 154 -29.17 14.87 -10.33
CA CYS A 154 -29.01 15.39 -8.97
C CYS A 154 -27.53 15.29 -8.56
N THR A 155 -26.75 16.36 -8.75
CA THR A 155 -25.33 16.41 -8.39
C THR A 155 -25.18 16.77 -6.92
N THR A 156 -24.98 15.76 -6.06
CA THR A 156 -24.63 15.97 -4.64
C THR A 156 -23.11 16.06 -4.51
N LYS A 157 -22.60 17.24 -4.15
CA LYS A 157 -21.16 17.45 -3.86
C LYS A 157 -20.88 17.01 -2.42
N ILE A 158 -20.20 15.88 -2.23
CA ILE A 158 -19.62 15.49 -0.94
C ILE A 158 -18.12 15.79 -1.02
N SER A 159 -17.63 16.61 -0.09
CA SER A 159 -16.23 16.97 0.05
C SER A 159 -15.52 15.95 0.93
N THR A 160 -14.75 15.05 0.33
CA THR A 160 -13.86 14.12 1.06
C THR A 160 -12.41 14.52 0.85
N ARG A 161 -12.04 15.65 1.47
CA ARG A 161 -10.64 16.05 1.56
C ARG A 161 -9.95 15.17 2.61
N SER A 162 -9.24 14.14 2.17
CA SER A 162 -8.39 13.34 3.06
C SER A 162 -7.11 14.13 3.36
N PRO A 163 -6.78 14.43 4.64
CA PRO A 163 -5.52 15.08 4.95
C PRO A 163 -4.36 14.10 4.77
N VAL A 164 -3.48 14.38 3.82
CA VAL A 164 -2.13 13.80 3.78
C VAL A 164 -1.33 14.44 4.91
N LEU A 165 -1.26 13.77 6.06
CA LEU A 165 -0.38 14.18 7.15
C LEU A 165 1.02 13.61 6.86
N GLU A 166 1.97 14.48 6.53
CA GLU A 166 3.40 14.16 6.61
C GLU A 166 3.75 13.82 8.07
N LEU A 167 3.88 12.53 8.35
CA LEU A 167 4.04 11.99 9.70
C LEU A 167 5.50 11.99 10.21
N THR A 168 6.37 12.85 9.67
CA THR A 168 7.80 12.89 10.05
C THR A 168 8.05 13.57 11.40
N LYS A 169 7.05 14.20 12.02
CA LYS A 169 7.20 14.92 13.31
C LYS A 169 6.57 14.27 14.55
N LEU A 170 5.88 13.13 14.42
CA LEU A 170 5.21 12.48 15.57
C LEU A 170 6.09 11.46 16.33
N SER A 171 7.32 11.20 15.88
CA SER A 171 8.22 10.25 16.55
C SER A 171 8.91 10.79 17.81
N GLU A 172 8.89 12.10 18.06
CA GLU A 172 9.66 12.71 19.17
C GLU A 172 8.91 12.80 20.51
N HIS A 173 7.61 12.49 20.56
CA HIS A 173 6.79 12.65 21.78
C HIS A 173 6.51 11.38 22.59
N LEU A 174 7.07 10.23 22.21
CA LEU A 174 6.86 8.95 22.91
C LEU A 174 8.02 8.48 23.80
N THR A 175 8.99 9.35 24.11
CA THR A 175 10.04 9.03 25.12
C THR A 175 9.92 9.96 26.33
N SER A 176 9.09 9.57 27.31
CA SER A 176 9.05 10.23 28.61
C SER A 176 9.20 9.20 29.74
N LYS A 177 10.37 9.28 30.37
CA LYS A 177 10.68 9.08 31.80
C LYS A 177 10.16 7.81 32.48
N ASN A 178 11.07 6.84 32.64
CA ASN A 178 11.18 6.06 33.88
C ASN A 178 12.59 6.26 34.44
N SER A 179 12.70 7.10 35.48
CA SER A 179 13.86 7.16 36.36
C SER A 179 13.60 6.23 37.55
N ILE A 180 14.32 5.12 37.65
CA ILE A 180 14.51 4.44 38.93
C ILE A 180 16.01 4.28 39.14
N VAL A 181 16.38 4.83 40.29
CA VAL A 181 17.69 4.91 40.92
C VAL A 181 18.12 3.53 41.38
N GLU A 182 19.32 3.07 41.01
CA GLU A 182 20.17 2.28 41.91
C GLU A 182 21.66 2.63 41.71
N LYS A 183 22.33 2.70 42.85
CA LYS A 183 23.69 3.19 43.10
C LYS A 183 24.70 2.04 43.07
N SER A 184 25.88 2.31 42.48
CA SER A 184 27.26 2.00 42.97
C SER A 184 27.62 0.52 43.23
N THR A 185 28.82 -0.04 43.01
CA THR A 185 30.23 0.41 42.94
C THR A 185 31.03 -0.79 42.38
N ASN A 186 31.99 -0.70 41.45
CA ASN A 186 33.47 -0.62 41.62
C ASN A 186 34.08 -1.00 40.24
N GLN A 187 34.87 -0.14 39.59
CA GLN A 187 36.35 -0.08 39.56
C GLN A 187 37.08 -1.31 38.97
N ASP A 188 37.70 -1.12 37.80
CA ASP A 188 39.11 -1.42 37.45
C ASP A 188 39.31 -1.14 35.93
N ILE A 189 39.89 0.01 35.55
CA ILE A 189 41.30 0.24 35.18
C ILE A 189 41.89 -0.84 34.24
N LEU A 190 42.10 -0.49 32.96
CA LEU A 190 43.41 -0.53 32.30
C LEU A 190 43.35 0.18 30.93
N ASN A 191 44.26 1.14 30.77
CA ASN A 191 44.56 1.92 29.56
C ASN A 191 45.25 1.05 28.50
N VAL A 192 44.85 1.16 27.23
CA VAL A 192 45.78 1.02 26.10
C VAL A 192 45.43 2.05 25.03
N THR A 193 46.34 2.99 24.85
CA THR A 193 46.34 4.06 23.86
C THR A 193 46.98 3.56 22.56
N SER A 194 46.32 3.72 21.41
CA SER A 194 47.03 3.73 20.13
C SER A 194 46.36 4.69 19.15
N ASN A 195 47.10 5.76 18.87
CA ASN A 195 46.85 6.80 17.89
C ASN A 195 46.87 6.26 16.45
N SER A 196 45.88 6.65 15.64
CA SER A 196 46.07 6.82 14.19
C SER A 196 45.14 7.90 13.65
N LYS A 197 45.75 8.90 13.01
CA LYS A 197 45.14 10.10 12.41
C LYS A 197 44.20 9.78 11.24
N PRO A 198 43.25 10.68 10.91
CA PRO A 198 42.18 10.43 9.97
C PRO A 198 42.61 10.73 8.53
N GLN A 199 42.28 9.85 7.59
CA GLN A 199 42.41 10.09 6.16
C GLN A 199 41.01 10.32 5.59
N SER A 200 40.73 11.59 5.29
CA SER A 200 39.51 12.06 4.65
C SER A 200 39.42 11.51 3.22
N GLN A 201 38.45 10.64 2.96
CA GLN A 201 37.99 10.33 1.61
C GLN A 201 36.53 10.73 1.48
N SER A 202 36.29 11.74 0.65
CA SER A 202 34.98 12.24 0.27
C SER A 202 34.26 11.19 -0.58
N LEU A 203 33.32 10.47 0.01
CA LEU A 203 32.33 9.69 -0.71
C LEU A 203 31.18 10.62 -1.08
N ALA A 204 31.04 10.87 -2.37
CA ALA A 204 29.87 11.53 -2.94
C ALA A 204 28.63 10.67 -2.64
N SER A 205 27.77 11.17 -1.76
CA SER A 205 26.47 10.61 -1.43
C SER A 205 25.59 10.62 -2.68
N ARG A 206 25.53 9.49 -3.39
CA ARG A 206 24.55 9.27 -4.45
C ARG A 206 23.20 9.02 -3.79
N SER A 207 22.45 10.09 -3.55
CA SER A 207 21.07 10.03 -3.08
C SER A 207 20.24 9.22 -4.07
N GLN A 208 19.86 8.01 -3.67
CA GLN A 208 18.83 7.24 -4.36
C GLN A 208 17.50 7.84 -3.98
N THR A 209 17.04 8.82 -4.76
CA THR A 209 15.68 9.31 -4.71
C THR A 209 14.77 8.16 -5.11
N LEU A 210 14.11 7.55 -4.12
CA LEU A 210 12.97 6.67 -4.38
C LEU A 210 11.95 7.49 -5.19
N PRO A 211 11.28 6.90 -6.19
CA PRO A 211 10.26 7.60 -6.95
C PRO A 211 9.20 8.07 -5.96
N LEU A 212 9.06 9.38 -5.81
CA LEU A 212 7.99 10.02 -5.05
C LEU A 212 6.71 9.82 -5.88
N TRP A 213 5.84 8.94 -5.43
CA TRP A 213 4.52 8.77 -6.03
C TRP A 213 3.72 10.00 -5.63
N ASN A 214 3.50 10.93 -6.57
CA ASN A 214 2.55 12.02 -6.38
C ASN A 214 1.14 11.46 -6.64
N PRO A 215 0.28 11.31 -5.61
CA PRO A 215 -1.10 10.88 -5.79
C PRO A 215 -1.98 12.00 -6.37
N ASP A 216 -1.46 13.23 -6.41
CA ASP A 216 -2.22 14.45 -6.77
C ASP A 216 -2.51 14.63 -8.26
N GLU A 217 -1.94 13.81 -9.15
CA GLU A 217 -2.17 13.95 -10.60
C GLU A 217 -3.41 13.17 -11.12
N PHE A 218 -4.17 12.51 -10.23
CA PHE A 218 -5.35 11.71 -10.60
C PHE A 218 -6.61 11.98 -9.77
N SER A 219 -6.70 13.12 -9.07
CA SER A 219 -7.86 13.46 -8.22
C SER A 219 -9.04 14.09 -8.99
N ASP A 220 -9.44 13.49 -10.11
CA ASP A 220 -10.78 13.70 -10.69
C ASP A 220 -11.68 12.52 -10.25
N GLU A 221 -12.15 12.57 -8.99
CA GLU A 221 -13.08 11.59 -8.45
C GLU A 221 -14.48 11.78 -9.07
N VAL A 222 -14.73 11.08 -10.19
CA VAL A 222 -16.09 10.82 -10.67
C VAL A 222 -16.63 9.62 -9.88
N PRO A 223 -17.87 9.68 -9.32
CA PRO A 223 -18.39 8.64 -8.44
C PRO A 223 -18.36 7.27 -9.11
N LEU A 224 -17.56 6.36 -8.55
CA LEU A 224 -17.47 4.96 -8.93
C LEU A 224 -18.87 4.32 -8.92
N GLY A 225 -19.53 4.30 -10.08
CA GLY A 225 -20.46 3.25 -10.45
C GLY A 225 -19.80 1.88 -10.27
N ASP A 226 -20.62 0.83 -10.32
CA ASP A 226 -20.29 -0.55 -9.93
C ASP A 226 -19.03 -1.19 -10.58
N GLY A 227 -18.40 -0.50 -11.54
CA GLY A 227 -17.12 -0.88 -12.17
C GLY A 227 -15.89 -0.64 -11.28
N GLY A 228 -15.88 -1.15 -10.05
CA GLY A 228 -14.74 -1.03 -9.12
C GLY A 228 -13.38 -1.47 -9.71
N ILE A 229 -12.28 -1.15 -9.02
CA ILE A 229 -10.93 -1.51 -9.48
C ILE A 229 -10.77 -3.02 -9.54
N GLN A 230 -10.51 -3.57 -10.73
CA GLN A 230 -10.25 -4.99 -10.93
C GLN A 230 -8.75 -5.22 -11.11
N THR A 231 -8.22 -6.31 -10.57
CA THR A 231 -6.79 -6.64 -10.65
C THR A 231 -6.58 -8.09 -11.11
N ARG A 232 -5.74 -8.29 -12.12
CA ARG A 232 -5.35 -9.60 -12.65
C ARG A 232 -3.84 -9.76 -12.63
N PHE A 233 -3.37 -10.99 -12.45
CA PHE A 233 -1.95 -11.33 -12.40
C PHE A 233 -1.63 -12.42 -13.42
N LEU A 234 -0.63 -12.16 -14.28
CA LEU A 234 -0.06 -13.12 -15.21
C LEU A 234 1.35 -13.51 -14.74
N PRO A 235 1.61 -14.77 -14.35
CA PRO A 235 2.87 -15.19 -13.73
C PRO A 235 4.16 -14.91 -14.53
N SER A 236 4.06 -14.84 -15.86
CA SER A 236 5.18 -14.57 -16.78
C SER A 236 5.34 -13.07 -17.10
N VAL A 237 4.35 -12.25 -16.77
CA VAL A 237 4.25 -10.87 -17.23
C VAL A 237 4.30 -9.88 -16.07
N GLY A 238 3.38 -10.00 -15.10
CA GLY A 238 3.18 -9.01 -14.06
C GLY A 238 1.70 -8.81 -13.68
N TRP A 239 1.41 -7.62 -13.16
CA TRP A 239 0.09 -7.23 -12.66
C TRP A 239 -0.60 -6.29 -13.65
N CYS A 240 -1.90 -6.45 -13.84
CA CYS A 240 -2.75 -5.49 -14.55
C CYS A 240 -3.88 -5.03 -13.63
N MET A 241 -4.07 -3.71 -13.57
CA MET A 241 -5.20 -3.07 -12.88
C MET A 241 -6.08 -2.40 -13.93
N ARG A 242 -7.36 -2.71 -13.92
CA ARG A 242 -8.40 -2.05 -14.73
C ARG A 242 -9.18 -1.11 -13.83
N TYR A 243 -9.20 0.16 -14.20
CA TYR A 243 -10.06 1.16 -13.59
C TYR A 243 -11.33 1.22 -14.43
N GLY A 244 -12.49 0.95 -13.83
CA GLY A 244 -13.76 1.08 -14.53
C GLY A 244 -14.00 2.51 -14.97
N SER A 245 -14.42 2.68 -16.22
CA SER A 245 -14.97 3.94 -16.72
C SER A 245 -16.47 3.94 -16.49
N LEU A 246 -17.03 5.11 -16.19
CA LEU A 246 -18.46 5.30 -15.97
C LEU A 246 -19.20 5.60 -17.27
N VAL A 247 -18.45 6.06 -18.27
CA VAL A 247 -19.00 6.68 -19.48
C VAL A 247 -18.76 5.84 -20.73
N SER A 248 -17.85 4.86 -20.67
CA SER A 248 -17.45 4.07 -21.83
C SER A 248 -17.12 2.62 -21.44
N GLN A 249 -17.22 1.73 -22.43
CA GLN A 249 -16.66 0.39 -22.31
C GLN A 249 -15.12 0.41 -22.31
N GLY A 250 -14.53 1.51 -22.80
CA GLY A 250 -13.10 1.80 -22.70
C GLY A 250 -12.74 2.06 -21.24
N GLY A 251 -11.75 1.34 -20.73
CA GLY A 251 -11.25 1.54 -19.38
C GLY A 251 -9.83 2.08 -19.40
N ARG A 252 -9.36 2.58 -18.26
CA ARG A 252 -7.94 2.82 -18.05
C ARG A 252 -7.30 1.56 -17.51
N TYR A 253 -6.15 1.20 -18.06
CA TYR A 253 -5.39 0.01 -17.66
C TYR A 253 -4.00 0.41 -17.22
N ARG A 254 -3.50 -0.23 -16.15
CA ARG A 254 -2.13 -0.08 -15.70
C ARG A 254 -1.49 -1.44 -15.55
N ILE A 255 -0.46 -1.68 -16.36
CA ILE A 255 0.31 -2.92 -16.36
C ILE A 255 1.67 -2.67 -15.71
N MET A 256 1.94 -3.39 -14.62
CA MET A 256 3.22 -3.39 -13.92
C MET A 256 3.94 -4.69 -14.25
N PHE A 257 4.95 -4.60 -15.09
CA PHE A 257 5.71 -5.77 -15.54
C PHE A 257 6.73 -6.22 -14.48
N LEU A 258 7.09 -7.50 -14.50
CA LEU A 258 8.07 -8.09 -13.57
C LEU A 258 9.47 -7.48 -13.68
N ASP A 259 9.80 -6.86 -14.80
CA ASP A 259 11.07 -6.15 -15.02
C ASP A 259 11.06 -4.70 -14.50
N GLY A 260 9.95 -4.25 -13.89
CA GLY A 260 9.80 -2.93 -13.29
C GLY A 260 9.32 -1.84 -14.26
N VAL A 261 9.15 -2.17 -15.54
CA VAL A 261 8.52 -1.28 -16.52
C VAL A 261 7.02 -1.15 -16.23
N THR A 262 6.44 0.02 -16.52
CA THR A 262 4.99 0.24 -16.42
C THR A 262 4.44 0.67 -17.78
N LEU A 263 3.27 0.17 -18.14
CA LEU A 263 2.50 0.62 -19.29
C LEU A 263 1.09 1.03 -18.82
N GLU A 264 0.73 2.27 -19.05
CA GLU A 264 -0.59 2.82 -18.75
C GLU A 264 -1.32 3.06 -20.07
N ILE A 265 -2.52 2.52 -20.22
CA ILE A 265 -3.33 2.61 -21.42
C ILE A 265 -4.62 3.30 -21.06
N ASP A 266 -4.95 4.34 -21.81
CA ASP A 266 -6.22 5.03 -21.74
C ASP A 266 -6.94 4.80 -23.07
N VAL A 267 -7.95 3.93 -23.03
CA VAL A 267 -8.66 3.53 -24.25
C VAL A 267 -9.52 4.67 -24.77
N ASP A 268 -10.06 5.50 -23.88
CA ASP A 268 -10.96 6.61 -24.24
C ASP A 268 -10.20 7.77 -24.88
N GLU A 269 -9.02 8.09 -24.34
CA GLU A 269 -8.14 9.12 -24.92
C GLU A 269 -7.17 8.56 -25.99
N GLU A 270 -7.28 7.27 -26.34
CA GLU A 270 -6.49 6.58 -27.37
C GLU A 270 -4.96 6.70 -27.23
N TYR A 271 -4.43 6.70 -26.00
CA TYR A 271 -2.97 6.75 -25.78
C TYR A 271 -2.46 5.66 -24.83
N ALA A 272 -1.17 5.41 -24.96
CA ALA A 272 -0.39 4.57 -24.09
C ALA A 272 0.82 5.33 -23.56
N GLU A 273 0.96 5.38 -22.25
CA GLU A 273 2.13 5.91 -21.56
C GLU A 273 3.04 4.76 -21.12
N PHE A 274 4.27 4.78 -21.60
CA PHE A 274 5.29 3.80 -21.28
C PHE A 274 6.33 4.42 -20.35
N LYS A 275 6.50 3.84 -19.17
CA LYS A 275 7.50 4.22 -18.17
C LYS A 275 8.59 3.17 -18.09
N SER A 276 9.80 3.56 -18.49
CA SER A 276 10.97 2.68 -18.50
C SER A 276 11.52 2.43 -17.08
N LEU A 277 12.44 1.47 -16.98
CA LEU A 277 13.17 1.21 -15.72
C LEU A 277 14.04 2.39 -15.28
N SER A 278 14.51 3.23 -16.20
CA SER A 278 15.24 4.46 -15.89
C SER A 278 14.33 5.58 -15.34
N GLY A 279 13.01 5.39 -15.42
CA GLY A 279 12.01 6.38 -15.02
C GLY A 279 11.59 7.31 -16.16
N ASP A 280 12.14 7.14 -17.37
CA ASP A 280 11.74 7.91 -18.55
C ASP A 280 10.29 7.56 -18.93
N VAL A 281 9.50 8.60 -19.18
CA VAL A 281 8.10 8.49 -19.55
C VAL A 281 7.94 8.89 -21.01
N THR A 282 7.28 8.04 -21.80
CA THR A 282 6.98 8.32 -23.20
C THR A 282 5.53 8.02 -23.51
N ARG A 283 4.81 8.99 -24.08
CA ARG A 283 3.41 8.85 -24.50
C ARG A 283 3.33 8.58 -25.99
N HIS A 284 2.50 7.61 -26.39
CA HIS A 284 2.29 7.20 -27.78
C HIS A 284 0.79 7.06 -28.03
N LYS A 285 0.31 7.40 -29.23
CA LYS A 285 -1.05 7.03 -29.63
C LYS A 285 -1.14 5.52 -29.78
N ILE A 286 -2.25 4.90 -29.37
CA ILE A 286 -2.41 3.43 -29.42
C ILE A 286 -2.19 2.88 -30.83
N GLY A 287 -2.67 3.58 -31.86
CA GLY A 287 -2.47 3.19 -33.27
C GLY A 287 -1.01 3.29 -33.75
N GLU A 288 -0.18 4.13 -33.13
CA GLU A 288 1.23 4.33 -33.50
C GLU A 288 2.19 3.50 -32.64
N ALA A 289 1.74 3.04 -31.47
CA ALA A 289 2.53 2.25 -30.53
C ALA A 289 3.18 0.97 -31.13
N PRO A 290 2.55 0.23 -32.07
CA PRO A 290 3.16 -0.96 -32.68
C PRO A 290 4.44 -0.67 -33.47
N SER A 291 4.64 0.57 -33.94
CA SER A 291 5.83 0.96 -34.71
C SER A 291 7.11 0.99 -33.86
N LYS A 292 6.99 1.14 -32.54
CA LYS A 292 8.13 1.15 -31.61
C LYS A 292 8.28 -0.22 -30.97
N ARG A 293 9.28 -0.99 -31.40
CA ARG A 293 9.53 -2.39 -30.98
C ARG A 293 9.28 -2.67 -29.49
N LYS A 294 9.85 -1.87 -28.58
CA LYS A 294 9.72 -2.07 -27.13
C LYS A 294 8.29 -1.87 -26.60
N VAL A 295 7.58 -0.86 -27.10
CA VAL A 295 6.19 -0.57 -26.69
C VAL A 295 5.24 -1.55 -27.37
N GLY A 296 5.46 -1.85 -28.65
CA GLY A 296 4.65 -2.80 -29.42
C GLY A 296 4.65 -4.21 -28.83
N GLU A 297 5.79 -4.73 -28.36
CA GLU A 297 5.84 -6.03 -27.66
C GLU A 297 4.99 -6.02 -26.38
N ARG A 298 4.98 -4.92 -25.62
CA ARG A 298 4.19 -4.76 -24.40
C ARG A 298 2.71 -4.52 -24.68
N MET A 299 2.39 -3.87 -25.80
CA MET A 299 1.02 -3.66 -26.26
C MET A 299 0.35 -4.98 -26.67
N LYS A 300 1.09 -5.97 -27.16
CA LYS A 300 0.54 -7.33 -27.40
C LYS A 300 0.07 -7.98 -26.09
N ILE A 301 0.82 -7.79 -25.01
CA ILE A 301 0.50 -8.34 -23.70
C ILE A 301 -0.75 -7.67 -23.10
N PHE A 302 -0.98 -6.39 -23.42
CA PHE A 302 -2.21 -5.72 -23.03
C PHE A 302 -3.46 -6.46 -23.54
N GLN A 303 -3.45 -6.95 -24.79
CA GLN A 303 -4.58 -7.72 -25.34
C GLN A 303 -4.84 -9.01 -24.55
N GLU A 304 -3.79 -9.70 -24.11
CA GLU A 304 -3.90 -10.89 -23.26
C GLU A 304 -4.52 -10.57 -21.89
N PHE A 305 -4.24 -9.41 -21.31
CA PHE A 305 -4.91 -8.98 -20.09
C PHE A 305 -6.38 -8.62 -20.32
N VAL A 306 -6.72 -7.98 -21.44
CA VAL A 306 -8.10 -7.61 -21.77
C VAL A 306 -8.99 -8.86 -21.80
N SER A 307 -8.55 -9.95 -22.43
CA SER A 307 -9.33 -11.20 -22.44
C SER A 307 -9.58 -11.78 -21.04
N LEU A 308 -8.64 -11.63 -20.10
CA LEU A 308 -8.83 -12.10 -18.71
C LEU A 308 -9.88 -11.30 -17.93
N PHE A 309 -10.22 -10.09 -18.36
CA PHE A 309 -11.30 -9.32 -17.76
C PHE A 309 -12.65 -9.67 -18.39
N GLU A 310 -12.70 -9.97 -19.68
CA GLU A 310 -13.93 -10.35 -20.39
C GLU A 310 -14.48 -11.72 -19.96
N ASP A 311 -13.60 -12.70 -19.71
CA ASP A 311 -13.99 -14.05 -19.26
C ASP A 311 -14.70 -14.07 -17.89
N SER A 312 -14.67 -12.96 -17.16
CA SER A 312 -15.20 -12.86 -15.78
C SER A 312 -16.64 -12.37 -15.71
N ASP A 313 -17.16 -11.83 -16.82
CA ASP A 313 -18.47 -11.21 -16.88
C ASP A 313 -19.56 -12.17 -17.43
N GLN A 314 -19.26 -13.47 -17.57
CA GLN A 314 -20.20 -14.57 -17.87
C GLN A 314 -20.59 -15.36 -16.63
#